data_AF-A0A167NFZ0-F1
#
_entry.id   AF-A0A167NFZ0-F1
#
_cell.length_a   1.000
_cell.length_b   1.000
_cell.length_c   1.000
_cell.angle_alpha   90.00
_cell.angle_beta   90.00
_cell.angle_gamma   90.00
#
_symmetry.space_group_name_H-M   'P 1'
#
loop_
_entity.id
_entity.type
_entity.pdbx_description
1 polymer ?
#
loop_
_entity_poly.entity_id
_entity_poly.type
_entity_poly.pdbx_seq_one_letter_code
_entity_poly.pdbx_strand_id
1 'polypeptide(L)'
;MTISRADCIRHHIIEHIDRAAKLNVPKSTVQCFLKRYKERGTADNRKSSGKPQLLTPRDKRRIVSNIKKDRWSTLDDLVDDASADTGKNVNKVTVRKALHSMDFYLP
;
A
#
# COMPACT_ATOMS: atom_id res chain seq x y z
N MET A 1 -26.32 -13.36 37.70
CA MET A 1 -26.80 -12.13 37.03
C MET A 1 -26.28 -12.16 35.60
N THR A 2 -27.15 -12.39 34.61
CA THR A 2 -26.77 -12.48 33.19
C THR A 2 -26.49 -11.08 32.67
N ILE A 3 -25.21 -10.70 32.58
CA ILE A 3 -24.78 -9.44 31.97
C ILE A 3 -25.13 -9.53 30.48
N SER A 4 -26.05 -8.70 30.00
CA SER A 4 -26.38 -8.59 28.58
C SER A 4 -25.10 -8.30 27.78
N ARG A 5 -25.00 -8.82 26.56
CA ARG A 5 -23.86 -8.55 25.66
C ARG A 5 -23.63 -7.04 25.46
N ALA A 6 -24.69 -6.23 25.57
CA ALA A 6 -24.62 -4.77 25.56
C ALA A 6 -23.97 -4.17 26.84
N ASP A 7 -24.23 -4.77 28.00
CA ASP A 7 -23.67 -4.33 29.29
C ASP A 7 -22.19 -4.72 29.44
N CYS A 8 -21.79 -5.87 28.88
CA CYS A 8 -20.39 -6.30 28.80
C CYS A 8 -19.55 -5.35 27.93
N ILE A 9 -20.10 -4.86 26.81
CA ILE A 9 -19.43 -3.88 25.95
C ILE A 9 -19.28 -2.54 26.67
N ARG A 10 -20.29 -2.07 27.42
CA ARG A 10 -20.17 -0.83 28.22
C ARG A 10 -19.12 -0.97 29.33
N HIS A 11 -19.08 -2.10 30.03
CA HIS A 11 -18.09 -2.37 31.07
C HIS A 11 -16.66 -2.38 30.53
N HIS A 12 -16.42 -3.08 29.41
CA HIS A 12 -15.09 -3.12 28.80
C HIS A 12 -14.62 -1.74 28.30
N ILE A 13 -15.54 -0.90 27.80
CA ILE A 13 -15.21 0.48 27.39
C ILE A 13 -14.79 1.34 28.59
N ILE A 14 -15.46 1.20 29.75
CA ILE A 14 -15.14 1.94 30.97
C ILE A 14 -13.77 1.51 31.53
N GLU A 15 -13.49 0.21 31.60
CA GLU A 15 -12.19 -0.33 32.03
C GLU A 15 -11.03 0.17 31.16
N HIS A 16 -11.23 0.26 29.84
CA HIS A 16 -10.23 0.80 28.92
C HIS A 16 -9.97 2.30 29.14
N ILE A 17 -10.98 3.07 29.52
CA ILE A 17 -10.85 4.51 29.81
C ILE A 17 -10.04 4.73 31.10
N ASP A 18 -10.32 3.95 32.15
CA ASP A 18 -9.60 4.06 33.43
C ASP A 18 -8.15 3.61 33.32
N ARG A 19 -7.89 2.58 32.50
CA ARG A 19 -6.51 2.15 32.19
C ARG A 19 -5.76 3.21 31.37
N ALA A 20 -6.43 3.92 30.47
CA ALA A 20 -5.81 4.98 29.67
C ALA A 20 -5.42 6.21 30.49
N ALA A 21 -6.24 6.58 31.48
CA ALA A 21 -5.93 7.63 32.44
C ALA A 21 -4.66 7.32 33.24
N LYS A 22 -4.46 6.04 33.61
CA LYS A 22 -3.23 5.57 34.29
C LYS A 22 -1.99 5.56 33.39
N LEU A 23 -2.17 5.49 32.07
CA LEU A 23 -1.09 5.39 31.09
C LEU A 23 -0.78 6.72 30.37
N ASN A 24 -1.39 7.84 30.77
CA ASN A 24 -1.29 9.14 30.08
C ASN A 24 -1.59 9.07 28.57
N VAL A 25 -2.46 8.15 28.15
CA VAL A 25 -2.85 8.01 26.75
C VAL A 25 -4.16 8.76 26.50
N PRO A 26 -4.27 9.58 25.45
CA PRO A 26 -5.51 10.26 25.11
C PRO A 26 -6.67 9.28 24.88
N LYS A 27 -7.86 9.65 25.36
CA LYS A 27 -9.10 8.85 25.18
C LYS A 27 -9.39 8.55 23.70
N SER A 28 -9.10 9.49 22.81
CA SER A 28 -9.27 9.34 21.35
C SER A 28 -8.41 8.21 20.78
N THR A 29 -7.18 8.05 21.28
CA THR A 29 -6.25 6.98 20.86
C THR A 29 -6.80 5.61 21.25
N VAL A 30 -7.37 5.49 22.46
CA VAL A 30 -7.97 4.25 22.97
C VAL A 30 -9.21 3.88 22.16
N GLN A 31 -10.08 4.84 21.87
CA GLN A 31 -11.24 4.61 21.02
C GLN A 31 -10.85 4.18 19.60
N CYS A 32 -9.84 4.83 19.01
CA CYS A 32 -9.29 4.46 17.70
C CYS A 32 -8.70 3.04 17.74
N PHE A 33 -7.97 2.70 18.80
CA PHE A 33 -7.45 1.34 19.01
C PHE A 33 -8.58 0.30 19.11
N LEU A 34 -9.59 0.53 19.95
CA LEU A 34 -10.73 -0.37 20.10
C LEU A 34 -11.50 -0.55 18.80
N LYS A 35 -11.72 0.54 18.05
CA LYS A 35 -12.35 0.48 16.72
C LYS A 35 -11.53 -0.42 15.77
N ARG A 36 -10.23 -0.18 15.68
CA ARG A 36 -9.32 -0.98 14.84
C ARG A 36 -9.30 -2.46 15.25
N TYR A 37 -9.30 -2.74 16.55
CA TYR A 37 -9.31 -4.10 17.07
C TYR A 37 -10.63 -4.83 16.77
N LYS A 38 -11.78 -4.14 16.90
CA LYS A 38 -13.09 -4.69 16.50
C LYS A 38 -13.18 -5.01 15.01
N GLU A 39 -12.59 -4.16 14.16
CA GLU A 39 -12.63 -4.33 12.70
C GLU A 39 -11.67 -5.41 12.19
N ARG A 40 -10.46 -5.50 12.76
CA ARG A 40 -9.37 -6.32 12.20
C ARG A 40 -8.91 -7.47 13.10
N GLY A 41 -9.28 -7.45 14.38
CA GLY A 41 -8.80 -8.41 15.39
C GLY A 41 -7.34 -8.22 15.80
N THR A 42 -6.65 -7.20 15.27
CA THR A 42 -5.21 -6.97 15.50
C THR A 42 -4.96 -5.65 16.22
N ALA A 43 -4.01 -5.65 17.15
CA ALA A 43 -3.55 -4.46 17.86
C ALA A 43 -2.58 -3.60 17.02
N ASP A 44 -1.96 -4.20 16.00
CA ASP A 44 -0.90 -3.56 15.22
C ASP A 44 -1.40 -2.48 14.26
N ASN A 45 -0.55 -1.48 14.05
CA ASN A 45 -0.76 -0.47 13.01
C ASN A 45 -0.61 -1.11 11.62
N ARG A 46 -1.53 -0.80 10.72
CA ARG A 46 -1.43 -1.21 9.31
C ARG A 46 -0.27 -0.48 8.64
N LYS A 47 0.60 -1.22 7.97
CA LYS A 47 1.62 -0.65 7.08
C LYS A 47 0.93 0.12 5.96
N SER A 48 1.38 1.34 5.70
CA SER A 48 0.90 2.11 4.56
C SER A 48 1.33 1.43 3.26
N SER A 49 0.44 1.38 2.27
CA SER A 49 0.75 0.84 0.93
C SER A 49 1.69 1.75 0.12
N GLY A 50 1.98 2.96 0.62
CA GLY A 50 2.72 3.97 -0.11
C GLY A 50 1.95 4.53 -1.31
N LYS A 51 2.63 5.38 -2.10
CA LYS A 51 2.08 5.97 -3.32
C LYS A 51 1.98 4.90 -4.43
N PRO A 52 0.86 4.82 -5.17
CA PRO A 52 0.77 3.91 -6.31
C PRO A 52 1.84 4.24 -7.35
N GLN A 53 2.38 3.18 -7.97
CA GLN A 53 3.39 3.32 -9.02
C GLN A 53 2.79 3.98 -10.27
N LEU A 54 3.59 4.77 -10.98
CA LEU A 54 3.16 5.48 -12.19
C LEU A 54 2.73 4.51 -13.31
N LEU A 55 3.51 3.45 -13.48
CA LEU A 55 3.27 2.37 -14.44
C LEU A 55 2.45 1.27 -13.79
N THR A 56 1.33 0.93 -14.43
CA THR A 56 0.50 -0.20 -14.02
C THR A 56 1.17 -1.53 -14.37
N PRO A 57 0.73 -2.66 -13.78
CA PRO A 57 1.19 -3.98 -14.18
C PRO A 57 1.00 -4.29 -15.68
N ARG A 58 0.02 -3.64 -16.33
CA ARG A 58 -0.24 -3.79 -17.77
C ARG A 58 0.82 -3.08 -18.60
N ASP A 59 1.12 -1.82 -18.27
CA ASP A 59 2.12 -1.01 -18.97
C ASP A 59 3.48 -1.70 -18.90
N LYS A 60 3.80 -2.17 -17.70
CA LYS A 60 4.92 -3.04 -17.38
C LYS A 60 5.08 -4.25 -18.33
N ARG A 61 3.99 -5.00 -18.57
CA ARG A 61 4.01 -6.14 -19.51
C ARG A 61 4.19 -5.72 -20.97
N ARG A 62 3.66 -4.55 -21.37
CA ARG A 62 3.84 -4.01 -22.74
C ARG A 62 5.30 -3.68 -23.01
N ILE A 63 5.97 -3.00 -22.06
CA ILE A 63 7.40 -2.70 -22.17
C ILE A 63 8.21 -3.99 -22.39
N VAL A 64 7.96 -5.04 -21.61
CA VAL A 64 8.63 -6.35 -21.80
C VAL A 64 8.30 -6.97 -23.15
N SER A 65 7.06 -6.84 -23.61
CA SER A 65 6.67 -7.34 -24.94
C SER A 65 7.40 -6.61 -26.06
N ASN A 66 7.65 -5.30 -25.92
CA ASN A 66 8.38 -4.52 -26.93
C ASN A 66 9.85 -4.92 -26.98
N ILE A 67 10.50 -5.08 -25.81
CA ILE A 67 11.88 -5.61 -25.73
C ILE A 67 11.99 -7.01 -26.35
N LYS A 68 10.99 -7.87 -26.16
CA LYS A 68 10.99 -9.21 -26.75
C LYS A 68 10.81 -9.19 -28.27
N LYS A 69 10.15 -8.17 -28.82
CA LYS A 69 10.00 -7.98 -30.27
C LYS A 69 11.26 -7.40 -30.88
N ASP A 70 11.83 -6.38 -30.24
CA ASP A 70 13.08 -5.74 -30.64
C ASP A 70 14.08 -5.75 -29.49
N ARG A 71 14.99 -6.72 -29.53
CA ARG A 71 15.99 -6.95 -28.48
C ARG A 71 17.04 -5.85 -28.40
N TRP A 72 17.23 -5.06 -29.46
CA TRP A 72 18.25 -4.00 -29.53
C TRP A 72 17.69 -2.60 -29.28
N SER A 73 16.41 -2.51 -28.90
CA SER A 73 15.78 -1.26 -28.49
C SER A 73 16.57 -0.58 -27.37
N THR A 74 16.86 0.70 -27.54
CA THR A 74 17.54 1.50 -26.51
C THR A 74 16.56 1.90 -25.43
N LEU A 75 17.07 2.37 -24.28
CA LEU A 75 16.20 2.85 -23.20
C LEU A 75 15.35 4.06 -23.63
N ASP A 76 15.82 4.84 -24.59
CA ASP A 76 15.14 6.02 -25.09
C ASP A 76 13.95 5.61 -25.97
N ASP A 77 14.16 4.64 -26.87
CA ASP A 77 13.08 4.05 -27.68
C ASP A 77 11.98 3.45 -26.78
N LEU A 78 12.38 2.76 -25.71
CA LEU A 78 11.44 2.18 -24.75
C LEU A 78 10.67 3.22 -23.94
N VAL A 79 11.24 4.41 -23.72
CA VAL A 79 10.55 5.51 -23.05
C VAL A 79 9.50 6.12 -23.96
N ASP A 80 9.83 6.31 -25.25
CA ASP A 80 8.92 6.85 -26.23
C ASP A 80 7.75 5.90 -26.45
N ASP A 81 8.03 4.60 -26.62
CA ASP A 81 7.04 3.52 -26.66
C ASP A 81 6.14 3.50 -25.42
N ALA A 82 6.74 3.51 -24.23
CA ALA A 82 5.98 3.45 -22.97
C ALA A 82 5.10 4.69 -22.78
N SER A 83 5.57 5.86 -23.23
CA SER A 83 4.84 7.12 -23.15
C SER A 83 3.67 7.14 -24.14
N ALA A 84 3.87 6.68 -25.36
CA ALA A 84 2.83 6.51 -26.36
C ALA A 84 1.77 5.48 -25.91
N ASP A 85 2.22 4.37 -25.34
CA ASP A 85 1.38 3.28 -24.87
C ASP A 85 0.49 3.66 -23.68
N THR A 86 1.06 4.39 -22.72
CA THR A 86 0.41 4.73 -21.45
C THR A 86 -0.31 6.08 -21.50
N GLY A 87 0.01 6.94 -22.47
CA GLY A 87 -0.45 8.32 -22.55
C GLY A 87 0.08 9.20 -21.42
N LYS A 88 1.17 8.79 -20.77
CA LYS A 88 1.81 9.48 -19.63
C LYS A 88 3.24 9.82 -19.99
N ASN A 89 3.75 10.94 -19.47
CA ASN A 89 5.17 11.24 -19.57
C ASN A 89 5.95 10.32 -18.61
N VAL A 90 6.67 9.35 -19.17
CA VAL A 90 7.47 8.39 -18.40
C VAL A 90 8.95 8.77 -18.50
N ASN A 91 9.65 8.81 -17.37
CA ASN A 91 11.10 9.06 -17.35
C ASN A 91 11.89 7.74 -17.55
N LYS A 92 13.06 7.82 -18.18
CA LYS A 92 14.09 6.75 -18.28
C LYS A 92 14.30 5.99 -16.98
N VAL A 93 14.37 6.69 -15.84
CA VAL A 93 14.54 6.05 -14.52
C VAL A 93 13.36 5.15 -14.15
N THR A 94 12.15 5.57 -14.50
CA THR A 94 10.92 4.80 -14.22
C THR A 94 10.88 3.53 -15.06
N VAL A 95 11.23 3.62 -16.35
CA VAL A 95 11.32 2.45 -17.24
C VAL A 95 12.40 1.50 -16.76
N ARG A 96 13.60 2.00 -16.43
CA ARG A 96 14.69 1.17 -15.89
C ARG A 96 14.27 0.43 -14.60
N LYS A 97 13.64 1.13 -13.66
CA LYS A 97 13.11 0.50 -12.43
C LYS A 97 12.05 -0.55 -12.73
N ALA A 98 11.19 -0.30 -13.72
CA ALA A 98 10.18 -1.28 -14.13
C ALA A 98 10.83 -2.55 -14.71
N LEU A 99 11.86 -2.40 -15.54
CA LEU A 99 12.63 -3.52 -16.11
C LEU A 99 13.38 -4.32 -15.05
N HIS A 100 14.07 -3.64 -14.13
CA HIS A 100 14.73 -4.30 -13.01
C HIS A 100 13.73 -5.03 -12.11
N SER A 101 12.49 -4.52 -11.97
CA SER A 101 11.45 -5.22 -11.21
C SER A 101 10.92 -6.49 -11.88
N MET A 102 11.35 -6.77 -13.11
CA MET A 102 10.98 -7.94 -13.92
C MET A 102 12.21 -8.75 -14.35
N ASP A 103 13.35 -8.50 -13.70
CA ASP A 103 14.61 -9.21 -13.96
C ASP A 103 15.19 -8.99 -15.38
N PHE A 104 14.84 -7.88 -16.05
CA PHE A 104 15.48 -7.45 -17.29
C PHE A 104 16.53 -6.39 -17.01
N TYR A 105 17.77 -6.69 -17.39
CA TYR A 105 18.92 -5.79 -17.29
C TYR A 105 19.36 -5.42 -18.69
N LEU A 106 19.13 -4.17 -19.06
CA LEU A 106 19.77 -3.59 -20.24
C LEU A 106 21.22 -3.24 -19.85
N PRO A 107 22.20 -3.59 -20.70
CA PRO A 107 23.60 -3.22 -20.48
C PRO A 107 23.82 -1.70 -20.53
#